data_AF-A0AA40EXK5-F1
#
_entry.id   AF-A0AA40EXK5-F1
#
_cell.length_a   1.000
_cell.length_b   1.000
_cell.length_c   1.000
_cell.angle_alpha   90.00
_cell.angle_beta   90.00
_cell.angle_gamma   90.00
#
_symmetry.space_group_name_H-M   'P 1'
#
loop_
_entity.id
_entity.type
_entity.pdbx_description
1 polymer ?
#
loop_
_entity_poly.entity_id
_entity_poly.type
_entity_poly.pdbx_seq_one_letter_code
_entity_poly.pdbx_strand_id
1 'polypeptide(L)'
;LDGGGVRGLVSLLILQRLMHLINPQQPPKPCEVFNYIAGTSTGGLIAIMLGRLRMDVQSCIDSYMALSREVFSPRFRARLFGRVFQSMAGSSAFDYEVLERVVQDMVERTTGKPDTVLLEDDPNCKIFVCASMSNTDTVRLRNYRSEFEEDTGCTIWEAARATSAAPTFFDPVTFSSGITFRDGALRDNNPIFQLFTEIRTHSPTIPIIALVSIGTGLQKSLSVTSRLDSVMYACVKISTDTENTAKRFQQSFCGPGGPYENRYFRFNVMRGVE
;
A
#
# COMPACT_ATOMS: atom_id res chain seq x y z
N LEU A 1 3.36 -5.50 -1.69
CA LEU A 1 3.08 -5.13 -0.29
C LEU A 1 1.59 -5.04 -0.10
N ASP A 2 1.03 -5.84 0.80
CA ASP A 2 -0.42 -5.87 1.00
C ASP A 2 -0.93 -4.64 1.74
N GLY A 3 -2.21 -4.31 1.55
CA GLY A 3 -2.89 -3.35 2.41
C GLY A 3 -3.30 -3.94 3.76
N GLY A 4 -3.54 -3.08 4.75
CA GLY A 4 -3.89 -3.54 6.10
C GLY A 4 -4.07 -2.48 7.18
N GLY A 5 -4.15 -1.19 6.83
CA GLY A 5 -4.23 -0.09 7.79
C GLY A 5 -2.98 0.00 8.67
N VAL A 6 -3.14 0.39 9.94
CA VAL A 6 -2.03 0.55 10.92
C VAL A 6 -1.04 -0.63 10.99
N ARG A 7 -1.46 -1.83 10.58
CA ARG A 7 -0.64 -3.05 10.55
C ARG A 7 0.45 -3.07 9.48
N GLY A 8 0.55 -2.06 8.62
CA GLY A 8 1.68 -1.90 7.68
C GLY A 8 3.06 -1.96 8.34
N LEU A 9 3.15 -1.62 9.63
CA LEU A 9 4.39 -1.77 10.41
C LEU A 9 4.92 -3.21 10.39
N VAL A 10 4.04 -4.21 10.42
CA VAL A 10 4.45 -5.63 10.34
C VAL A 10 5.20 -5.91 9.04
N SER A 11 4.70 -5.39 7.92
CA SER A 11 5.35 -5.52 6.62
C SER A 11 6.73 -4.88 6.61
N LEU A 12 6.87 -3.70 7.24
CA LEU A 12 8.15 -3.00 7.36
C LEU A 12 9.15 -3.74 8.24
N LEU A 13 8.72 -4.35 9.35
CA LEU A 13 9.60 -5.14 10.22
C LEU A 13 10.11 -6.41 9.51
N ILE A 14 9.25 -7.09 8.75
CA ILE A 14 9.66 -8.22 7.90
C ILE A 14 10.69 -7.74 6.87
N LEU A 15 10.40 -6.65 6.16
CA LEU A 15 11.29 -6.12 5.14
C LEU A 15 12.62 -5.64 5.73
N GLN A 16 12.60 -5.03 6.92
CA GLN A 16 13.80 -4.62 7.64
C GLN A 16 14.68 -5.84 7.91
N ARG A 17 14.09 -6.95 8.36
CA ARG A 17 14.85 -8.19 8.56
C ARG A 17 15.43 -8.71 7.24
N LEU A 18 14.67 -8.67 6.14
CA LEU A 18 15.16 -9.09 4.82
C LEU A 18 16.36 -8.24 4.36
N MET A 19 16.29 -6.91 4.47
CA MET A 19 17.40 -6.03 4.06
C MET A 19 18.65 -6.25 4.93
N HIS A 20 18.47 -6.45 6.24
CA HIS A 20 19.60 -6.81 7.13
C HIS A 20 20.22 -8.18 6.80
N LEU A 21 19.44 -9.15 6.29
CA LEU A 21 19.98 -10.44 5.87
C LEU A 21 20.81 -10.34 4.58
N ILE A 22 20.54 -9.34 3.73
CA ILE A 22 21.34 -9.07 2.53
C ILE A 22 22.70 -8.48 2.90
N ASN A 23 22.70 -7.45 3.76
CA ASN A 23 23.92 -6.87 4.29
C ASN A 23 23.69 -6.38 5.73
N PRO A 24 24.21 -7.10 6.75
CA PRO A 24 24.00 -6.72 8.14
C PRO A 24 24.68 -5.41 8.56
N GLN A 25 25.78 -5.03 7.89
CA GLN A 25 26.56 -3.85 8.25
C GLN A 25 26.02 -2.58 7.60
N GLN A 26 25.55 -2.72 6.35
CA GLN A 26 24.96 -1.63 5.59
C GLN A 26 23.78 -2.18 4.79
N PRO A 27 22.61 -2.35 5.41
CA PRO A 27 21.43 -2.84 4.74
C PRO A 27 21.11 -1.95 3.52
N PRO A 28 20.95 -2.53 2.32
CA PRO A 28 20.64 -1.74 1.14
C PRO A 28 19.23 -1.16 1.22
N LYS A 29 18.97 -0.10 0.46
CA LYS A 29 17.61 0.42 0.30
C LYS A 29 16.79 -0.55 -0.54
N PRO A 30 15.48 -0.72 -0.28
CA PRO A 30 14.65 -1.61 -1.09
C PRO A 30 14.65 -1.26 -2.58
N CYS A 31 14.73 0.02 -2.95
CA CYS A 31 14.81 0.45 -4.34
C CYS A 31 16.12 0.06 -5.06
N GLU A 32 17.16 -0.34 -4.32
CA GLU A 32 18.43 -0.83 -4.88
C GLU A 32 18.40 -2.35 -5.09
N VAL A 33 17.50 -3.04 -4.40
CA VAL A 33 17.36 -4.52 -4.45
C VAL A 33 16.23 -4.94 -5.39
N PHE A 34 15.11 -4.22 -5.39
CA PHE A 34 13.92 -4.59 -6.15
C PHE A 34 13.75 -3.70 -7.39
N ASN A 35 13.68 -4.32 -8.57
CA ASN A 35 13.33 -3.60 -9.80
C ASN A 35 11.88 -3.13 -9.80
N TYR A 36 10.98 -3.87 -9.13
CA TYR A 36 9.57 -3.53 -9.01
C TYR A 36 9.10 -3.57 -7.56
N ILE A 37 8.35 -2.55 -7.12
CA ILE A 37 7.64 -2.55 -5.83
C ILE A 37 6.18 -2.16 -6.07
N ALA A 38 5.27 -3.09 -5.82
CA ALA A 38 3.84 -2.86 -5.89
C ALA A 38 3.21 -2.80 -4.49
N GLY A 39 2.23 -1.93 -4.30
CA GLY A 39 1.53 -1.80 -3.02
C GLY A 39 0.06 -1.45 -3.16
N THR A 40 -0.75 -1.88 -2.19
CA THR A 40 -2.16 -1.48 -2.07
C THR A 40 -2.42 -0.86 -0.70
N SER A 41 -3.23 0.19 -0.63
CA SER A 41 -3.58 0.86 0.63
C SER A 41 -2.33 1.30 1.39
N THR A 42 -2.24 0.98 2.68
CA THR A 42 -1.00 1.11 3.47
C THR A 42 0.24 0.55 2.78
N GLY A 43 0.15 -0.62 2.12
CA GLY A 43 1.25 -1.18 1.36
C GLY A 43 1.67 -0.30 0.19
N GLY A 44 0.73 0.46 -0.39
CA GLY A 44 0.98 1.49 -1.40
C GLY A 44 1.72 2.70 -0.84
N LEU A 45 1.32 3.21 0.34
CA LEU A 45 2.08 4.26 1.05
C LEU A 45 3.53 3.81 1.29
N ILE A 46 3.72 2.57 1.74
CA ILE A 46 5.05 2.00 1.96
C ILE A 46 5.82 1.85 0.64
N ALA A 47 5.17 1.41 -0.44
CA ALA A 47 5.80 1.30 -1.75
C ALA A 47 6.30 2.66 -2.27
N ILE A 48 5.52 3.72 -2.07
CA ILE A 48 5.91 5.11 -2.40
C ILE A 48 7.13 5.53 -1.57
N MET A 49 7.10 5.34 -0.25
CA MET A 49 8.23 5.73 0.62
C MET A 49 9.54 5.01 0.25
N LEU A 50 9.47 3.70 0.05
CA LEU A 50 10.66 2.89 -0.20
C LEU A 50 11.20 2.99 -1.63
N GLY A 51 10.31 3.10 -2.61
CA GLY A 51 10.68 3.14 -4.03
C GLY A 51 10.83 4.55 -4.57
N ARG A 52 9.74 5.32 -4.53
CA ARG A 52 9.67 6.65 -5.15
C ARG A 52 10.43 7.72 -4.36
N LEU A 53 10.32 7.68 -3.03
CA LEU A 53 11.04 8.59 -2.13
C LEU A 53 12.41 8.01 -1.70
N ARG A 54 12.76 6.80 -2.17
CA ARG A 54 14.06 6.14 -1.96
C ARG A 54 14.49 6.11 -0.49
N MET A 55 13.55 5.94 0.44
CA MET A 55 13.84 5.80 1.87
C MET A 55 14.45 4.43 2.17
N ASP A 56 15.40 4.40 3.11
CA ASP A 56 15.73 3.13 3.77
C ASP A 56 14.56 2.66 4.65
N VAL A 57 14.62 1.39 5.08
CA VAL A 57 13.50 0.79 5.83
C VAL A 57 13.28 1.45 7.19
N GLN A 58 14.34 1.91 7.87
CA GLN A 58 14.21 2.54 9.18
C GLN A 58 13.55 3.92 9.07
N SER A 59 14.01 4.75 8.14
CA SER A 59 13.40 6.04 7.81
C SER A 59 11.92 5.89 7.42
N CYS A 60 11.60 4.81 6.68
CA CYS A 60 10.23 4.48 6.33
C CYS A 60 9.39 4.06 7.54
N ILE A 61 9.95 3.29 8.50
CA ILE A 61 9.29 2.95 9.77
C ILE A 61 8.97 4.21 10.56
N ASP A 62 9.94 5.10 10.71
CA ASP A 62 9.77 6.32 11.50
C ASP A 62 8.71 7.24 10.88
N SER A 63 8.77 7.42 9.56
CA SER A 63 7.77 8.19 8.80
C SER A 63 6.38 7.56 8.87
N TYR A 64 6.29 6.23 8.76
CA TYR A 64 5.03 5.51 8.85
C TYR A 64 4.40 5.60 10.25
N MET A 65 5.23 5.52 11.30
CA MET A 65 4.78 5.65 12.68
C MET A 65 4.31 7.07 13.00
N ALA A 66 5.00 8.10 12.48
CA ALA A 66 4.56 9.48 12.60
C ALA A 66 3.21 9.69 11.91
N LEU A 67 3.08 9.26 10.65
CA LEU A 67 1.82 9.30 9.90
C LEU A 67 0.71 8.57 10.65
N SER A 68 0.98 7.38 11.17
CA SER A 68 0.00 6.58 11.90
C SER A 68 -0.47 7.28 13.18
N ARG A 69 0.42 7.96 13.91
CA ARG A 69 0.05 8.74 15.10
C ARG A 69 -0.83 9.93 14.75
N GLU A 70 -0.52 10.66 13.67
CA GLU A 70 -1.30 11.83 13.29
C GLU A 70 -2.66 11.45 12.73
N VAL A 71 -2.70 10.46 11.85
CA VAL A 71 -3.92 10.02 11.16
C VAL A 71 -4.83 9.21 12.08
N PHE A 72 -4.29 8.36 12.98
CA PHE A 72 -5.11 7.40 13.75
C PHE A 72 -5.27 7.71 15.26
N SER A 73 -4.86 8.88 15.78
CA SER A 73 -4.92 9.15 17.23
C SER A 73 -6.34 9.30 17.84
N PRO A 74 -6.56 8.85 19.10
CA PRO A 74 -7.83 9.02 19.82
C PRO A 74 -8.17 10.48 20.20
N ARG A 75 -7.17 11.34 20.41
CA ARG A 75 -7.39 12.76 20.78
C ARG A 75 -8.08 13.55 19.67
N PHE A 76 -7.86 13.16 18.42
CA PHE A 76 -8.57 13.70 17.28
C PHE A 76 -10.05 13.28 17.29
N ARG A 77 -10.35 12.00 17.61
CA ARG A 77 -11.74 11.54 17.80
C ARG A 77 -12.46 12.35 18.87
N ALA A 78 -11.81 12.65 20.00
CA ALA A 78 -12.41 13.45 21.08
C ALA A 78 -12.70 14.91 20.68
N ARG A 79 -11.80 15.56 19.93
CA ARG A 79 -12.01 16.91 19.39
C ARG A 79 -13.12 16.95 18.34
N LEU A 80 -13.33 15.84 17.63
CA LEU A 80 -14.38 15.64 16.64
C LEU A 80 -15.75 15.38 17.29
N PHE A 81 -15.84 14.48 18.28
CA PHE A 81 -17.10 14.24 19.03
C PHE A 81 -17.65 15.51 19.70
N GLY A 82 -16.78 16.45 20.11
CA GLY A 82 -17.17 17.76 20.64
C GLY A 82 -17.78 18.72 19.60
N ARG A 83 -17.50 18.54 18.30
CA ARG A 83 -18.13 19.31 17.19
C ARG A 83 -19.24 18.54 16.47
N VAL A 84 -19.21 17.21 16.49
CA VAL A 84 -20.11 16.31 15.74
C VAL A 84 -21.50 16.18 16.38
N PHE A 85 -21.70 16.57 17.64
CA PHE A 85 -23.07 16.63 18.18
C PHE A 85 -23.95 17.69 17.47
N GLN A 86 -23.36 18.55 16.63
CA GLN A 86 -24.08 19.59 15.88
C GLN A 86 -24.33 19.25 14.40
N SER A 87 -23.80 18.15 13.87
CA SER A 87 -24.01 17.77 12.46
C SER A 87 -24.16 16.25 12.30
N MET A 88 -25.38 15.76 12.50
CA MET A 88 -25.75 14.40 12.10
C MET A 88 -25.78 14.24 10.57
N ALA A 89 -25.51 13.00 10.13
CA ALA A 89 -25.61 12.43 8.78
C ALA A 89 -24.35 12.48 7.87
N GLY A 90 -23.49 11.46 8.02
CA GLY A 90 -22.80 10.88 6.84
C GLY A 90 -21.33 11.21 6.57
N SER A 91 -20.53 11.69 7.51
CA SER A 91 -19.10 11.98 7.28
C SER A 91 -18.16 10.83 7.64
N SER A 92 -17.09 10.66 6.85
CA SER A 92 -16.02 9.66 7.00
C SER A 92 -15.33 9.71 8.38
N ALA A 93 -14.81 8.57 8.85
CA ALA A 93 -14.27 8.46 10.20
C ALA A 93 -12.91 9.17 10.42
N PHE A 94 -12.20 9.51 9.33
CA PHE A 94 -10.89 10.15 9.36
C PHE A 94 -10.81 11.32 8.39
N ASP A 95 -10.20 12.41 8.87
CA ASP A 95 -9.98 13.63 8.10
C ASP A 95 -8.88 13.38 7.06
N TYR A 96 -9.25 13.54 5.79
CA TYR A 96 -8.33 13.32 4.68
C TYR A 96 -7.28 14.39 4.53
N GLU A 97 -7.60 15.61 4.95
CA GLU A 97 -6.74 16.78 4.87
C GLU A 97 -5.50 16.57 5.76
N VAL A 98 -5.61 15.76 6.82
CA VAL A 98 -4.46 15.36 7.64
C VAL A 98 -3.55 14.40 6.87
N LEU A 99 -4.11 13.36 6.23
CA LEU A 99 -3.30 12.43 5.46
C LEU A 99 -2.58 13.14 4.30
N GLU A 100 -3.31 14.00 3.57
CA GLU A 100 -2.75 14.78 2.46
C GLU A 100 -1.60 15.66 2.92
N ARG A 101 -1.80 16.47 3.97
CA ARG A 101 -0.75 17.32 4.54
C ARG A 101 0.48 16.53 4.97
N VAL A 102 0.31 15.44 5.71
CA VAL A 102 1.44 14.62 6.18
C VAL A 102 2.22 14.01 5.01
N VAL A 103 1.53 13.57 3.95
CA VAL A 103 2.19 13.05 2.76
C VAL A 103 2.87 14.18 1.98
N GLN A 104 2.22 15.34 1.81
CA GLN A 104 2.81 16.51 1.16
C GLN A 104 4.08 16.99 1.89
N ASP A 105 4.05 17.09 3.21
CA ASP A 105 5.21 17.46 4.04
C ASP A 105 6.35 16.43 3.91
N MET A 106 6.02 15.14 3.77
CA MET A 106 7.00 14.09 3.53
C MET A 106 7.62 14.21 2.14
N VAL A 107 6.80 14.48 1.13
CA VAL A 107 7.24 14.68 -0.25
C VAL A 107 8.12 15.92 -0.32
N GLU A 108 7.69 17.06 0.21
CA GLU A 108 8.45 18.30 0.21
C GLU A 108 9.82 18.16 0.90
N ARG A 109 9.89 17.49 2.05
CA ARG A 109 11.18 17.21 2.71
C ARG A 109 12.14 16.38 1.86
N THR A 110 11.62 15.56 0.95
CA THR A 110 12.41 14.65 0.13
C THR A 110 12.74 15.23 -1.25
N THR A 111 11.82 15.97 -1.86
CA THR A 111 11.89 16.44 -3.26
C THR A 111 12.00 17.96 -3.38
N GLY A 112 11.77 18.70 -2.29
CA GLY A 112 11.69 20.15 -2.26
C GLY A 112 10.37 20.74 -2.77
N LYS A 113 9.38 19.92 -3.16
CA LYS A 113 8.07 20.38 -3.66
C LYS A 113 6.93 19.43 -3.24
N PRO A 114 5.86 19.91 -2.57
CA PRO A 114 4.78 19.03 -2.11
C PRO A 114 4.02 18.36 -3.28
N ASP A 115 3.84 19.08 -4.39
CA ASP A 115 3.12 18.60 -5.59
C ASP A 115 4.04 17.92 -6.61
N THR A 116 5.04 17.18 -6.12
CA THR A 116 5.91 16.41 -7.02
C THR A 116 5.09 15.30 -7.70
N VAL A 117 5.17 15.24 -9.03
CA VAL A 117 4.56 14.17 -9.83
C VAL A 117 5.10 12.79 -9.45
N LEU A 118 4.22 11.79 -9.48
CA LEU A 118 4.59 10.41 -9.22
C LEU A 118 5.58 9.90 -10.28
N LEU A 119 5.32 10.24 -11.54
CA LEU A 119 6.12 9.86 -12.69
C LEU A 119 7.59 10.31 -12.57
N GLU A 120 8.51 9.41 -12.90
CA GLU A 120 9.93 9.66 -13.05
C GLU A 120 10.39 9.26 -14.45
N ASP A 121 11.36 9.98 -14.98
CA ASP A 121 12.05 9.59 -16.20
C ASP A 121 13.06 8.48 -15.87
N ASP A 122 12.88 7.32 -16.49
CA ASP A 122 13.74 6.12 -16.38
C ASP A 122 14.12 5.72 -14.94
N PRO A 123 13.15 5.35 -14.08
CA PRO A 123 13.45 5.01 -12.69
C PRO A 123 14.14 3.63 -12.58
N ASN A 124 15.24 3.59 -11.82
CA ASN A 124 15.92 2.34 -11.43
C ASN A 124 15.00 1.33 -10.71
N CYS A 125 14.03 1.86 -9.94
CA CYS A 125 13.01 1.08 -9.24
C CYS A 125 11.62 1.54 -9.71
N LYS A 126 10.93 0.64 -10.40
CA LYS A 126 9.57 0.86 -10.89
C LYS A 126 8.59 0.57 -9.77
N ILE A 127 7.78 1.54 -9.38
CA ILE A 127 6.73 1.36 -8.39
C ILE A 127 5.37 1.65 -8.98
N PHE A 128 4.38 0.94 -8.45
CA PHE A 128 3.00 1.32 -8.66
C PHE A 128 2.16 1.03 -7.43
N VAL A 129 1.08 1.78 -7.28
CA VAL A 129 0.07 1.56 -6.26
C VAL A 129 -1.27 1.19 -6.89
N CYS A 130 -1.99 0.26 -6.28
CA CYS A 130 -3.33 -0.12 -6.73
C CYS A 130 -4.37 0.84 -6.14
N ALA A 131 -5.18 1.43 -7.01
CA ALA A 131 -6.38 2.18 -6.65
C ALA A 131 -7.60 1.58 -7.39
N SER A 132 -8.79 1.82 -6.87
CA SER A 132 -10.04 1.33 -7.45
C SER A 132 -10.88 2.50 -7.95
N MET A 133 -11.24 2.55 -9.22
CA MET A 133 -12.26 3.52 -9.66
C MET A 133 -13.65 2.95 -9.38
N SER A 134 -14.60 3.83 -9.03
CA SER A 134 -15.90 3.42 -8.48
C SER A 134 -16.70 2.43 -9.37
N ASN A 135 -16.44 2.41 -10.69
CA ASN A 135 -17.17 1.60 -11.68
C ASN A 135 -16.28 0.77 -12.64
N THR A 136 -14.97 0.65 -12.41
CA THR A 136 -14.04 -0.04 -13.36
C THR A 136 -13.05 -0.94 -12.61
N ASP A 137 -12.16 -1.60 -13.37
CA ASP A 137 -11.04 -2.39 -12.87
C ASP A 137 -10.01 -1.59 -12.08
N THR A 138 -9.15 -2.32 -11.37
CA THR A 138 -8.03 -1.78 -10.59
C THR A 138 -7.12 -0.95 -11.49
N VAL A 139 -6.81 0.26 -11.04
CA VAL A 139 -5.87 1.16 -11.71
C VAL A 139 -4.53 1.11 -11.01
N ARG A 140 -3.46 1.05 -11.80
CA ARG A 140 -2.08 1.07 -11.34
C ARG A 140 -1.53 2.47 -11.54
N LEU A 141 -1.36 3.23 -10.46
CA LEU A 141 -0.73 4.55 -10.48
C LEU A 141 0.79 4.34 -10.36
N ARG A 142 1.57 4.74 -11.37
CA ARG A 142 2.98 4.34 -11.56
C ARG A 142 3.95 5.50 -11.47
N ASN A 143 5.20 5.24 -11.09
CA ASN A 143 6.30 6.20 -11.31
C ASN A 143 7.00 6.04 -12.67
N TYR A 144 6.48 5.24 -13.60
CA TYR A 144 7.05 5.02 -14.92
C TYR A 144 5.94 4.96 -15.97
N ARG A 145 6.32 5.25 -17.23
CA ARG A 145 5.37 5.21 -18.36
C ARG A 145 5.01 3.76 -18.72
N SER A 146 3.74 3.57 -19.01
CA SER A 146 3.21 2.35 -19.63
C SER A 146 2.90 2.62 -21.09
N GLU A 147 3.20 1.67 -21.97
CA GLU A 147 2.78 1.73 -23.38
C GLU A 147 1.32 1.29 -23.56
N PHE A 148 0.71 0.71 -22.52
CA PHE A 148 -0.59 0.05 -22.56
C PHE A 148 -1.68 0.84 -21.82
N GLU A 149 -1.30 1.74 -20.93
CA GLU A 149 -2.21 2.52 -20.10
C GLU A 149 -1.70 3.96 -20.03
N GLU A 150 -2.59 4.93 -20.19
CA GLU A 150 -2.25 6.34 -20.10
C GLU A 150 -1.81 6.70 -18.68
N ASP A 151 -0.83 7.59 -18.59
CA ASP A 151 -0.41 8.15 -17.31
C ASP A 151 -1.49 9.10 -16.78
N THR A 152 -1.76 9.00 -15.47
CA THR A 152 -2.77 9.83 -14.81
C THR A 152 -2.28 11.25 -14.49
N GLY A 153 -0.98 11.52 -14.64
CA GLY A 153 -0.37 12.80 -14.27
C GLY A 153 -0.40 13.10 -12.77
N CYS A 154 -0.74 12.11 -11.93
CA CYS A 154 -0.95 12.35 -10.51
C CYS A 154 0.35 12.67 -9.77
N THR A 155 0.22 13.48 -8.74
CA THR A 155 1.24 13.73 -7.74
C THR A 155 1.43 12.53 -6.82
N ILE A 156 2.56 12.51 -6.11
CA ILE A 156 2.85 11.46 -5.13
C ILE A 156 1.76 11.43 -4.04
N TRP A 157 1.30 12.59 -3.57
CA TRP A 157 0.28 12.66 -2.53
C TRP A 157 -1.11 12.23 -3.04
N GLU A 158 -1.46 12.54 -4.29
CA GLU A 158 -2.70 12.06 -4.93
C GLU A 158 -2.71 10.54 -5.06
N ALA A 159 -1.58 9.94 -5.48
CA ALA A 159 -1.46 8.49 -5.57
C ALA A 159 -1.56 7.79 -4.21
N ALA A 160 -0.90 8.36 -3.20
CA ALA A 160 -1.00 7.93 -1.80
C ALA A 160 -2.44 8.00 -1.30
N ARG A 161 -3.14 9.10 -1.59
CA ARG A 161 -4.54 9.31 -1.23
C ARG A 161 -5.47 8.31 -1.91
N ALA A 162 -5.30 8.10 -3.21
CA ALA A 162 -6.12 7.20 -4.01
C ALA A 162 -6.01 5.75 -3.54
N THR A 163 -4.78 5.27 -3.27
CA THR A 163 -4.59 3.88 -2.85
C THR A 163 -5.13 3.61 -1.45
N SER A 164 -5.16 4.59 -0.54
CA SER A 164 -5.56 4.39 0.87
C SER A 164 -6.96 4.94 1.23
N ALA A 165 -7.78 5.33 0.25
CA ALA A 165 -9.12 5.89 0.47
C ALA A 165 -10.16 4.81 0.86
N ALA A 166 -9.92 4.13 1.99
CA ALA A 166 -10.70 2.96 2.41
C ALA A 166 -12.12 3.39 2.78
N PRO A 167 -13.18 2.76 2.22
CA PRO A 167 -14.55 3.08 2.62
C PRO A 167 -14.74 2.94 4.12
N THR A 168 -15.57 3.81 4.70
CA THR A 168 -15.75 4.00 6.16
C THR A 168 -14.63 4.73 6.88
N PHE A 169 -13.39 4.71 6.36
CA PHE A 169 -12.27 5.46 6.92
C PHE A 169 -12.11 6.82 6.25
N PHE A 170 -12.14 6.85 4.92
CA PHE A 170 -11.78 8.01 4.11
C PHE A 170 -12.74 8.19 2.94
N ASP A 171 -13.04 9.44 2.61
CA ASP A 171 -13.80 9.77 1.40
C ASP A 171 -12.97 9.51 0.13
N PRO A 172 -13.63 9.15 -1.00
CA PRO A 172 -12.97 9.00 -2.29
C PRO A 172 -12.22 10.27 -2.71
N VAL A 173 -11.15 10.12 -3.49
CA VAL A 173 -10.41 11.26 -4.05
C VAL A 173 -10.76 11.43 -5.52
N THR A 174 -10.95 12.67 -5.96
CA THR A 174 -11.20 12.99 -7.37
C THR A 174 -10.02 13.80 -7.89
N PHE A 175 -9.34 13.27 -8.91
CA PHE A 175 -8.23 13.97 -9.55
C PHE A 175 -8.75 15.11 -10.43
N SER A 176 -7.86 16.02 -10.83
CA SER A 176 -8.18 17.14 -11.73
C SER A 176 -8.76 16.69 -13.09
N SER A 177 -8.47 15.47 -13.51
CA SER A 177 -9.07 14.81 -14.68
C SER A 177 -10.57 14.47 -14.52
N GLY A 178 -11.13 14.62 -13.32
CA GLY A 178 -12.51 14.25 -12.98
C GLY A 178 -12.69 12.79 -12.59
N ILE A 179 -11.61 11.99 -12.56
CA ILE A 179 -11.66 10.57 -12.19
C ILE A 179 -11.66 10.41 -10.67
N THR A 180 -12.61 9.64 -10.14
CA THR A 180 -12.74 9.36 -8.71
C THR A 180 -12.21 7.98 -8.33
N PHE A 181 -11.26 7.95 -7.40
CA PHE A 181 -10.62 6.77 -6.85
C PHE A 181 -11.02 6.47 -5.40
N ARG A 182 -11.00 5.17 -5.09
CA ARG A 182 -11.18 4.56 -3.77
C ARG A 182 -10.02 3.60 -3.51
N ASP A 183 -9.90 3.12 -2.27
CA ASP A 183 -8.85 2.18 -1.89
C ASP A 183 -8.80 0.94 -2.79
N GLY A 184 -7.60 0.60 -3.25
CA GLY A 184 -7.36 -0.58 -4.07
C GLY A 184 -7.68 -1.89 -3.35
N ALA A 185 -7.73 -1.89 -2.01
CA ALA A 185 -8.08 -3.04 -1.18
C ALA A 185 -9.51 -3.53 -1.40
N LEU A 186 -10.36 -2.72 -2.03
CA LEU A 186 -11.70 -3.14 -2.46
C LEU A 186 -11.66 -4.17 -3.60
N ARG A 187 -10.53 -4.28 -4.32
CA ARG A 187 -10.35 -5.21 -5.42
C ARG A 187 -9.09 -6.06 -5.28
N ASP A 188 -7.93 -5.43 -5.16
CA ASP A 188 -6.61 -6.08 -5.18
C ASP A 188 -5.80 -5.72 -3.93
N ASN A 189 -6.24 -6.16 -2.75
CA ASN A 189 -5.50 -5.87 -1.51
C ASN A 189 -4.12 -6.55 -1.45
N ASN A 190 -3.97 -7.69 -2.12
CA ASN A 190 -2.67 -8.31 -2.41
C ASN A 190 -2.36 -8.07 -3.90
N PRO A 191 -1.42 -7.17 -4.24
CA PRO A 191 -1.18 -6.77 -5.61
C PRO A 191 -0.36 -7.80 -6.43
N ILE A 192 -0.20 -9.05 -5.97
CA ILE A 192 0.69 -10.03 -6.63
C ILE A 192 0.31 -10.32 -8.09
N PHE A 193 -0.97 -10.45 -8.40
CA PHE A 193 -1.42 -10.65 -9.78
C PHE A 193 -1.19 -9.39 -10.62
N GLN A 194 -1.48 -8.21 -10.07
CA GLN A 194 -1.22 -6.93 -10.73
C GLN A 194 0.26 -6.75 -11.06
N LEU A 195 1.14 -7.08 -10.10
CA LEU A 195 2.59 -7.02 -10.27
C LEU A 195 3.09 -8.01 -11.31
N PHE A 196 2.63 -9.25 -11.23
CA PHE A 196 3.05 -10.29 -12.15
C PHE A 196 2.62 -9.97 -13.58
N THR A 197 1.36 -9.57 -13.79
CA THR A 197 0.87 -9.12 -15.09
C THR A 197 1.67 -7.93 -15.59
N GLU A 198 1.91 -6.92 -14.74
CA GLU A 198 2.66 -5.73 -15.10
C GLU A 198 4.08 -6.04 -15.60
N ILE A 199 4.82 -6.91 -14.89
CA ILE A 199 6.16 -7.34 -15.29
C ILE A 199 6.09 -8.12 -16.60
N ARG A 200 5.14 -9.03 -16.75
CA ARG A 200 5.01 -9.86 -17.96
C ARG A 200 4.64 -9.05 -19.19
N THR A 201 3.87 -7.97 -19.01
CA THR A 201 3.48 -7.07 -20.08
C THR A 201 4.62 -6.12 -20.48
N HIS A 202 5.31 -5.50 -19.53
CA HIS A 202 6.37 -4.50 -19.82
C HIS A 202 7.76 -5.09 -20.02
N SER A 203 7.99 -6.31 -19.55
CA SER A 203 9.32 -6.94 -19.55
C SER A 203 9.19 -8.45 -19.75
N PRO A 204 8.55 -8.90 -20.85
CA PRO A 204 8.21 -10.31 -21.07
C PRO A 204 9.46 -11.22 -21.09
N THR A 205 10.58 -10.68 -21.54
CA THR A 205 11.86 -11.40 -21.68
C THR A 205 12.70 -11.41 -20.41
N ILE A 206 12.40 -10.53 -19.44
CA ILE A 206 13.20 -10.44 -18.21
C ILE A 206 12.79 -11.59 -17.27
N PRO A 207 13.75 -12.44 -16.84
CA PRO A 207 13.47 -13.51 -15.91
C PRO A 207 13.14 -12.92 -14.53
N ILE A 208 12.02 -13.33 -13.96
CA ILE A 208 11.72 -13.03 -12.55
C ILE A 208 12.58 -13.97 -11.70
N ILE A 209 13.56 -13.41 -10.99
CA ILE A 209 14.46 -14.18 -10.11
C ILE A 209 13.83 -14.43 -8.73
N ALA A 210 13.05 -13.46 -8.22
CA ALA A 210 12.38 -13.54 -6.95
C ALA A 210 11.11 -12.67 -6.95
N LEU A 211 10.05 -13.16 -6.31
CA LEU A 211 8.82 -12.45 -5.99
C LEU A 211 8.62 -12.51 -4.48
N VAL A 212 8.73 -11.36 -3.82
CA VAL A 212 8.52 -11.25 -2.38
C VAL A 212 7.17 -10.58 -2.13
N SER A 213 6.24 -11.32 -1.54
CA SER A 213 4.92 -10.85 -1.16
C SER A 213 4.83 -10.78 0.36
N ILE A 214 4.57 -9.60 0.91
CA ILE A 214 4.57 -9.35 2.35
C ILE A 214 3.17 -8.89 2.79
N GLY A 215 2.57 -9.68 3.67
CA GLY A 215 1.27 -9.43 4.29
C GLY A 215 1.37 -8.60 5.58
N THR A 216 0.22 -8.09 6.03
CA THR A 216 0.08 -7.20 7.20
C THR A 216 -0.40 -7.92 8.47
N GLY A 217 -0.25 -9.24 8.53
CA GLY A 217 -0.66 -10.09 9.65
C GLY A 217 -2.14 -10.50 9.64
N LEU A 218 -2.45 -11.66 10.24
CA LEU A 218 -3.83 -12.11 10.47
C LEU A 218 -4.32 -11.74 11.87
N GLN A 219 -5.58 -11.28 11.98
CA GLN A 219 -6.23 -11.05 13.27
C GLN A 219 -6.91 -12.35 13.74
N LYS A 220 -6.76 -12.73 15.01
CA LYS A 220 -7.63 -13.75 15.62
C LYS A 220 -9.06 -13.21 15.69
N SER A 221 -10.03 -14.05 15.32
CA SER A 221 -11.45 -13.81 15.58
C SER A 221 -11.67 -13.55 17.08
N LEU A 222 -11.97 -12.31 17.46
CA LEU A 222 -12.48 -11.97 18.79
C LEU A 222 -14.00 -12.01 18.73
N SER A 223 -14.63 -12.59 19.75
CA SER A 223 -16.09 -12.65 19.88
C SER A 223 -16.71 -11.24 19.87
N VAL A 224 -17.56 -11.01 18.86
CA VAL A 224 -18.02 -9.70 18.38
C VAL A 224 -19.26 -9.25 19.17
N THR A 225 -19.18 -8.09 19.84
CA THR A 225 -20.33 -7.43 20.51
C THR A 225 -20.19 -5.89 20.49
N SER A 226 -20.28 -5.20 19.34
CA SER A 226 -20.83 -3.82 19.18
C SER A 226 -20.37 -3.09 17.90
N ARG A 227 -21.20 -2.15 17.37
CA ARG A 227 -21.07 -1.29 16.15
C ARG A 227 -19.69 -0.90 15.56
N LEU A 228 -18.57 -1.04 16.26
CA LEU A 228 -17.21 -1.14 15.68
C LEU A 228 -17.00 -2.42 14.82
N ASP A 229 -18.00 -3.30 14.79
CA ASP A 229 -18.01 -4.60 14.13
C ASP A 229 -17.75 -4.56 12.61
N SER A 230 -18.28 -3.58 11.86
CA SER A 230 -18.21 -3.58 10.39
C SER A 230 -16.80 -3.33 9.85
N VAL A 231 -16.07 -2.43 10.51
CA VAL A 231 -14.70 -2.06 10.18
C VAL A 231 -13.75 -3.21 10.47
N MET A 232 -13.87 -3.79 11.67
CA MET A 232 -13.06 -4.94 12.07
C MET A 232 -13.32 -6.14 11.16
N TYR A 233 -14.59 -6.40 10.85
CA TYR A 233 -14.99 -7.43 9.90
C TYR A 233 -14.41 -7.18 8.50
N ALA A 234 -14.45 -5.94 8.00
CA ALA A 234 -13.86 -5.57 6.72
C ALA A 234 -12.35 -5.82 6.72
N CYS A 235 -11.62 -5.42 7.76
CA CYS A 235 -10.18 -5.69 7.88
C CYS A 235 -9.86 -7.19 7.94
N VAL A 236 -10.65 -7.99 8.66
CA VAL A 236 -10.50 -9.46 8.72
C VAL A 236 -10.76 -10.10 7.36
N LYS A 237 -11.84 -9.69 6.68
CA LYS A 237 -12.19 -10.18 5.34
C LYS A 237 -11.08 -9.86 4.34
N ILE A 238 -10.61 -8.61 4.33
CA ILE A 238 -9.50 -8.14 3.49
C ILE A 238 -8.23 -8.96 3.77
N SER A 239 -7.90 -9.21 5.05
CA SER A 239 -6.70 -10.00 5.40
C SER A 239 -6.83 -11.45 4.93
N THR A 240 -8.00 -12.07 5.13
CA THR A 240 -8.26 -13.44 4.64
C THR A 240 -8.16 -13.52 3.12
N ASP A 241 -8.67 -12.51 2.42
CA ASP A 241 -8.63 -12.43 0.95
C ASP A 241 -7.20 -12.30 0.40
N THR A 242 -6.33 -11.57 1.09
CA THR A 242 -4.90 -11.50 0.70
C THR A 242 -4.19 -12.84 0.74
N GLU A 243 -4.49 -13.67 1.74
CA GLU A 243 -3.91 -15.01 1.88
C GLU A 243 -4.47 -15.97 0.82
N ASN A 244 -5.77 -15.89 0.53
CA ASN A 244 -6.36 -16.67 -0.55
C ASN A 244 -5.77 -16.29 -1.92
N THR A 245 -5.55 -14.99 -2.15
CA THR A 245 -4.89 -14.47 -3.35
C THR A 245 -3.45 -14.98 -3.47
N ALA A 246 -2.68 -14.94 -2.37
CA ALA A 246 -1.32 -15.48 -2.34
C ALA A 246 -1.27 -16.99 -2.64
N LYS A 247 -2.16 -17.77 -2.01
CA LYS A 247 -2.28 -19.22 -2.25
C LYS A 247 -2.64 -19.53 -3.70
N ARG A 248 -3.60 -18.79 -4.27
CA ARG A 248 -3.99 -18.94 -5.67
C ARG A 248 -2.80 -18.67 -6.60
N PHE A 249 -2.06 -17.59 -6.36
CA PHE A 249 -0.86 -17.28 -7.14
C PHE A 249 0.19 -18.40 -7.05
N GLN A 250 0.45 -18.90 -5.84
CA GLN A 250 1.39 -19.99 -5.63
C GLN A 250 0.98 -21.26 -6.37
N GLN A 251 -0.30 -21.65 -6.30
CA GLN A 251 -0.83 -22.82 -6.99
C GLN A 251 -0.78 -22.68 -8.52
N SER A 252 -1.05 -21.48 -9.05
CA SER A 252 -1.08 -21.24 -10.50
C SER A 252 0.31 -21.19 -11.13
N PHE A 253 1.33 -20.69 -10.43
CA PHE A 253 2.62 -20.34 -11.05
C PHE A 253 3.85 -20.96 -10.41
N CYS A 254 3.74 -21.42 -9.16
CA CYS A 254 4.89 -21.76 -8.32
C CYS A 254 4.83 -23.19 -7.76
N GLY A 255 3.92 -24.02 -8.26
CA GLY A 255 3.87 -25.45 -7.93
C GLY A 255 5.09 -26.22 -8.46
N PRO A 256 5.30 -27.48 -8.03
CA PRO A 256 6.41 -28.30 -8.49
C PRO A 256 6.47 -28.42 -10.02
N GLY A 257 7.63 -28.15 -10.62
CA GLY A 257 7.82 -28.11 -12.08
C GLY A 257 7.25 -26.85 -12.76
N GLY A 258 6.70 -25.91 -12.00
CA GLY A 258 6.17 -24.64 -12.50
C GLY A 258 7.27 -23.64 -12.87
N PRO A 259 6.98 -22.65 -13.74
CA PRO A 259 7.98 -21.71 -14.25
C PRO A 259 8.62 -20.81 -13.18
N TYR A 260 7.99 -20.69 -12.00
CA TYR A 260 8.49 -19.87 -10.88
C TYR A 260 8.59 -20.68 -9.59
N GLU A 261 8.77 -22.01 -9.69
CA GLU A 261 9.08 -22.86 -8.54
C GLU A 261 10.30 -22.30 -7.77
N ASN A 262 10.20 -22.22 -6.45
CA ASN A 262 11.22 -21.66 -5.55
C ASN A 262 11.58 -20.19 -5.79
N ARG A 263 10.76 -19.44 -6.52
CA ARG A 263 10.97 -17.99 -6.75
C ARG A 263 9.95 -17.09 -6.06
N TYR A 264 8.85 -17.64 -5.55
CA TYR A 264 7.82 -16.89 -4.83
C TYR A 264 7.92 -17.11 -3.32
N PHE A 265 8.06 -16.02 -2.58
CA PHE A 265 8.19 -16.00 -1.12
C PHE A 265 7.06 -15.16 -0.53
N ARG A 266 6.13 -15.81 0.16
CA ARG A 266 5.05 -15.16 0.91
C ARG A 266 5.44 -15.08 2.39
N PHE A 267 5.59 -13.86 2.90
CA PHE A 267 5.80 -13.60 4.32
C PHE A 267 4.54 -12.98 4.92
N ASN A 268 3.98 -13.61 5.94
CA ASN A 268 2.89 -13.04 6.72
C ASN A 268 2.95 -13.55 8.17
N VAL A 269 2.48 -12.76 9.12
CA VAL A 269 2.51 -13.12 10.54
C VAL A 269 1.14 -13.65 10.98
N MET A 270 1.12 -14.89 11.47
CA MET A 270 -0.12 -15.55 11.93
C MET A 270 -0.56 -15.11 13.34
N ARG A 271 0.31 -14.42 14.09
CA ARG A 271 0.05 -13.90 15.43
C ARG A 271 0.37 -12.40 15.45
N GLY A 272 -0.53 -11.58 15.97
CA GLY A 272 -0.20 -10.19 16.28
C GLY A 272 1.06 -10.15 17.14
N VAL A 273 1.86 -9.09 16.99
CA VAL A 273 3.04 -8.84 17.83
C VAL A 273 2.57 -8.87 19.29
N GLU A 274 2.87 -9.97 20.00
CA GLU A 274 2.72 -10.08 21.46
C GLU A 274 3.90 -9.38 22.14
#